data_AF-A0A090S1T8-F1
#
_entry.id   AF-A0A090S1T8-F1
#
_cell.length_a   1.000
_cell.length_b   1.000
_cell.length_c   1.000
_cell.angle_alpha   90.00
_cell.angle_beta   90.00
_cell.angle_gamma   90.00
#
_symmetry.space_group_name_H-M   'P 1'
#
loop_
_entity.id
_entity.type
_entity.pdbx_description
1 polymer ?
#
loop_
_entity_poly.entity_id
_entity_poly.type
_entity_poly.pdbx_seq_one_letter_code
_entity_poly.pdbx_strand_id
1 'polypeptide(L)'
;MEETDFLVMKSREGLEERLEFLFPDEQVRLERRPEYDERLQVELDVINQMGFPGYFLIVMEFIQWSKDNAIPVGPGRGSGAGSLVAYALKITDLDPLEYDLLFERFLNPERVSMPDFDVDFCMDKRDQVIDHVAEMYGRDAVSQIITFGTMAAKAVIRDVGRVLGHPFGFVDRISKLIPGDPGMTLQKAFDVEPLYRSCMTTMKKFATLSTCVEP
;
A
#
# COMPACT_ATOMS: atom_id res chain seq x y z
N MET A 1 -20.37 25.06 -2.18
CA MET A 1 -19.36 24.68 -3.18
C MET A 1 -19.42 23.17 -3.26
N GLU A 2 -19.59 22.60 -4.45
CA GLU A 2 -19.58 21.14 -4.59
C GLU A 2 -18.16 20.59 -4.43
N GLU A 3 -18.03 19.32 -4.07
CA GLU A 3 -16.73 18.64 -3.91
C GLU A 3 -15.91 18.65 -5.21
N THR A 4 -16.60 18.54 -6.34
CA THR A 4 -16.04 18.63 -7.70
C THR A 4 -15.39 19.99 -7.95
N ASP A 5 -16.11 21.08 -7.67
CA ASP A 5 -15.60 22.45 -7.80
C ASP A 5 -14.39 22.69 -6.89
N PHE A 6 -14.46 22.18 -5.66
CA PHE A 6 -13.38 22.34 -4.69
C PHE A 6 -12.13 21.57 -5.11
N LEU A 7 -12.28 20.35 -5.64
CA LEU A 7 -11.17 19.58 -6.21
C LEU A 7 -10.51 20.33 -7.37
N VAL A 8 -11.31 20.86 -8.31
CA VAL A 8 -10.79 21.60 -9.48
C VAL A 8 -10.02 22.83 -9.01
N MET A 9 -10.56 23.60 -8.07
CA MET A 9 -9.90 24.77 -7.49
C MET A 9 -8.54 24.39 -6.89
N LYS A 10 -8.53 23.39 -5.98
CA LYS A 10 -7.31 22.96 -5.30
C LYS A 10 -6.27 22.37 -6.23
N SER A 11 -6.71 21.63 -7.26
CA SER A 11 -5.81 21.04 -8.24
C SER A 11 -5.14 22.10 -9.11
N ARG A 12 -5.87 23.15 -9.50
CA ARG A 12 -5.30 24.28 -10.26
C ARG A 12 -4.33 25.09 -9.41
N GLU A 13 -4.70 25.43 -8.17
CA GLU A 13 -3.80 26.13 -7.23
C GLU A 13 -2.51 25.33 -6.99
N GLY A 14 -2.64 24.03 -6.73
CA GLY A 14 -1.50 23.15 -6.51
C GLY A 14 -0.62 23.00 -7.76
N LEU A 15 -1.21 22.97 -8.96
CA LEU A 15 -0.46 22.91 -10.22
C LEU A 15 0.37 24.18 -10.42
N GLU A 16 -0.14 25.37 -10.08
CA GLU A 16 0.65 26.62 -10.17
C GLU A 16 1.92 26.53 -9.31
N GLU A 17 1.79 26.09 -8.06
CA GLU A 17 2.95 25.90 -7.16
C GLU A 17 3.96 24.90 -7.71
N ARG A 18 3.48 23.79 -8.32
CA ARG A 18 4.34 22.78 -8.93
C ARG A 18 5.05 23.30 -10.18
N LEU A 19 4.34 24.03 -11.05
CA LEU A 19 4.92 24.63 -12.26
C LEU A 19 5.95 25.71 -11.91
N GLU A 20 5.73 26.50 -10.85
CA GLU A 20 6.72 27.44 -10.33
C GLU A 20 7.99 26.75 -9.86
N PHE A 21 7.86 25.59 -9.20
CA PHE A 21 8.99 24.79 -8.74
C PHE A 21 9.74 24.10 -9.89
N LEU A 22 9.03 23.49 -10.84
CA LEU A 22 9.61 22.76 -11.97
C LEU A 22 10.25 23.70 -13.01
N PHE A 23 9.57 24.81 -13.32
CA PHE A 23 9.99 25.79 -14.30
C PHE A 23 10.04 27.18 -13.65
N PRO A 24 11.16 27.52 -12.96
CA PRO A 24 11.33 28.84 -12.36
C PRO A 24 11.33 29.98 -13.40
N ASP A 25 11.72 29.69 -14.64
CA ASP A 25 11.68 30.62 -15.76
C ASP A 25 10.25 30.71 -16.34
N GLU A 26 9.70 31.92 -16.38
CA GLU A 26 8.35 32.20 -16.82
C GLU A 26 8.11 31.88 -18.31
N GLN A 27 9.11 32.08 -19.18
CA GLN A 27 8.97 31.78 -20.60
C GLN A 27 8.86 30.27 -20.84
N VAL A 28 9.74 29.49 -20.21
CA VAL A 28 9.70 28.02 -20.27
C VAL A 28 8.39 27.49 -19.69
N ARG A 29 7.92 28.08 -18.58
CA ARG A 29 6.64 27.72 -17.96
C ARG A 29 5.48 27.96 -18.91
N LEU A 30 5.42 29.10 -19.60
CA LEU A 30 4.35 29.41 -20.56
C LEU A 30 4.36 28.45 -21.75
N GLU A 31 5.53 28.00 -22.20
CA GLU A 31 5.65 27.02 -23.30
C GLU A 31 5.20 25.61 -22.89
N ARG A 32 5.53 25.17 -21.66
CA ARG A 32 5.23 23.81 -21.17
C ARG A 32 3.84 23.68 -20.55
N ARG A 33 3.29 24.76 -19.99
CA ARG A 33 2.00 24.77 -19.28
C ARG A 33 0.82 24.15 -20.03
N PRO A 34 0.63 24.35 -21.36
CA PRO A 34 -0.50 23.75 -22.07
C PRO A 34 -0.60 22.23 -21.92
N GLU A 35 0.54 21.53 -21.88
CA GLU A 35 0.61 20.08 -21.72
C GLU A 35 0.07 19.63 -20.35
N TYR A 36 0.42 20.37 -19.29
CA TYR A 36 -0.04 20.11 -17.93
C TYR A 36 -1.51 20.48 -17.74
N ASP A 37 -1.95 21.61 -18.30
CA ASP A 37 -3.34 22.05 -18.21
C ASP A 37 -4.29 21.07 -18.93
N GLU A 38 -3.88 20.55 -20.10
CA GLU A 38 -4.65 19.53 -20.84
C GLU A 38 -4.72 18.22 -20.03
N ARG A 39 -3.59 17.72 -19.53
CA ARG A 39 -3.55 16.49 -18.72
C ARG A 39 -4.38 16.64 -17.44
N LEU A 40 -4.27 17.78 -16.75
CA LEU A 40 -5.03 18.04 -15.53
C LEU A 40 -6.53 18.03 -15.80
N GLN A 41 -6.98 18.67 -16.89
CA GLN A 41 -8.40 18.71 -17.22
C GLN A 41 -8.96 17.33 -17.56
N VAL A 42 -8.22 16.51 -18.33
CA VAL A 42 -8.60 15.13 -18.66
C VAL A 42 -8.75 14.29 -17.38
N GLU A 43 -7.78 14.35 -16.48
CA GLU A 43 -7.85 13.61 -15.20
C GLU A 43 -9.00 14.09 -14.31
N LEU A 44 -9.20 15.40 -14.18
CA LEU A 44 -10.29 15.98 -13.40
C LEU A 44 -11.66 15.57 -13.93
N ASP A 45 -11.84 15.56 -15.25
CA ASP A 45 -13.09 15.13 -15.88
C ASP A 45 -13.38 13.66 -15.57
N VAL A 46 -12.38 12.78 -15.66
CA VAL A 46 -12.54 11.35 -15.32
C VAL A 46 -12.87 11.17 -13.83
N ILE A 47 -12.14 11.84 -12.92
CA ILE A 47 -12.36 11.73 -11.47
C ILE A 47 -13.76 12.21 -11.09
N ASN A 48 -14.20 13.33 -11.67
CA ASN A 48 -15.52 13.90 -11.41
C ASN A 48 -16.64 13.05 -12.00
N GLN A 49 -16.47 12.52 -13.21
CA GLN A 49 -17.46 11.63 -13.84
C GLN A 49 -17.63 10.31 -13.07
N MET A 50 -16.54 9.76 -12.53
CA MET A 50 -16.56 8.53 -11.75
C MET A 50 -17.03 8.72 -10.30
N GLY A 51 -17.15 9.97 -9.83
CA GLY A 51 -17.63 10.28 -8.49
C GLY A 51 -16.59 10.05 -7.39
N PHE A 52 -15.29 10.23 -7.68
CA PHE A 52 -14.20 10.13 -6.70
C PHE A 52 -13.60 11.46 -6.18
N PRO A 53 -14.20 12.65 -6.32
CA PRO A 53 -13.55 13.87 -5.86
C PRO A 53 -13.33 13.88 -4.34
N GLY A 54 -14.32 13.44 -3.54
CA GLY A 54 -14.20 13.34 -2.10
C GLY A 54 -13.04 12.46 -1.64
N TYR A 55 -12.76 11.34 -2.33
CA TYR A 55 -11.63 10.47 -2.00
C TYR A 55 -10.28 11.20 -2.14
N PHE A 56 -10.08 11.91 -3.26
CA PHE A 56 -8.86 12.70 -3.47
C PHE A 56 -8.72 13.82 -2.44
N LEU A 57 -9.82 14.48 -2.07
CA LEU A 57 -9.81 15.53 -1.05
C LEU A 57 -9.43 15.00 0.33
N ILE A 58 -9.96 13.84 0.73
CA ILE A 58 -9.63 13.17 2.00
C ILE A 58 -8.14 12.83 2.02
N VAL A 59 -7.62 12.21 0.96
CA VAL A 59 -6.21 11.80 0.89
C VAL A 59 -5.27 13.01 0.86
N MET A 60 -5.62 14.07 0.12
CA MET A 60 -4.88 15.33 0.10
C MET A 60 -4.74 15.91 1.52
N GLU A 61 -5.86 16.08 2.21
CA GLU A 61 -5.90 16.66 3.55
C GLU A 61 -5.06 15.81 4.51
N PHE A 62 -5.24 14.49 4.46
CA PHE A 62 -4.53 13.56 5.31
C PHE A 62 -3.00 13.62 5.12
N ILE A 63 -2.54 13.66 3.87
CA ILE A 63 -1.11 13.77 3.55
C ILE A 63 -0.56 15.12 3.99
N GLN A 64 -1.29 16.21 3.74
CA GLN A 64 -0.85 17.55 4.12
C GLN A 64 -0.76 17.68 5.65
N TRP A 65 -1.79 17.26 6.39
CA TRP A 65 -1.79 17.22 7.85
C TRP A 65 -0.64 16.38 8.40
N SER A 66 -0.37 15.22 7.77
CA SER A 66 0.74 14.35 8.14
C SER A 66 2.09 15.07 7.96
N LYS A 67 2.29 15.77 6.84
CA LYS A 67 3.51 16.57 6.59
C LYS A 67 3.65 17.69 7.63
N ASP A 68 2.57 18.41 7.95
CA ASP A 68 2.57 19.53 8.90
C ASP A 68 2.86 19.08 10.34
N ASN A 69 2.43 17.88 10.73
CA ASN A 69 2.66 17.28 12.06
C ASN A 69 3.88 16.34 12.10
N ALA A 70 4.73 16.40 11.06
CA ALA A 70 5.94 15.60 10.92
C ALA A 70 5.69 14.08 11.04
N ILE A 71 4.54 13.58 10.60
CA ILE A 71 4.21 12.16 10.50
C ILE A 71 4.87 11.60 9.23
N PRO A 72 5.83 10.66 9.32
CA PRO A 72 6.42 10.07 8.14
C PRO A 72 5.39 9.22 7.40
N VAL A 73 5.08 9.64 6.17
CA VAL A 73 4.26 8.88 5.22
C VAL A 73 5.16 7.96 4.41
N GLY A 74 4.74 6.72 4.21
CA GLY A 74 5.49 5.71 3.45
C GLY A 74 5.65 6.10 1.98
N PRO A 75 6.63 5.51 1.27
CA PRO A 75 6.86 5.78 -0.15
C PRO A 75 5.81 5.12 -1.07
N GLY A 76 4.99 4.19 -0.54
CA GLY A 76 3.94 3.50 -1.29
C GLY A 76 2.90 4.50 -1.80
N ARG A 77 2.81 4.65 -3.13
CA ARG A 77 1.75 5.43 -3.79
C ARG A 77 1.09 4.64 -4.92
N GLY A 78 1.28 3.32 -4.92
CA GLY A 78 0.76 2.40 -5.93
C GLY A 78 0.97 2.92 -7.36
N SER A 79 -0.06 2.78 -8.19
CA SER A 79 -0.15 3.42 -9.51
C SER A 79 -0.53 4.90 -9.44
N GLY A 80 -0.85 5.44 -8.27
CA GLY A 80 -1.25 6.84 -8.04
C GLY A 80 -0.17 7.86 -8.40
N ALA A 81 1.10 7.46 -8.51
CA ALA A 81 2.17 8.31 -9.06
C ALA A 81 1.94 8.74 -10.52
N GLY A 82 1.08 8.03 -11.27
CA GLY A 82 0.72 8.40 -12.64
C GLY A 82 -0.37 9.48 -12.77
N SER A 83 -0.91 9.97 -11.66
CA SER A 83 -1.90 11.06 -11.66
C SER A 83 -1.23 12.41 -11.45
N LEU A 84 -1.42 13.30 -12.42
CA LEU A 84 -1.02 14.70 -12.30
C LEU A 84 -1.86 15.44 -11.25
N VAL A 85 -3.13 15.06 -11.09
CA VAL A 85 -3.97 15.59 -9.99
C VAL A 85 -3.36 15.22 -8.64
N ALA A 86 -2.91 13.97 -8.44
CA ALA A 86 -2.25 13.58 -7.20
C ALA A 86 -0.95 14.37 -6.94
N TYR A 87 -0.19 14.68 -8.00
CA TYR A 87 1.03 15.49 -7.91
C TYR A 87 0.74 16.94 -7.55
N ALA A 88 -0.25 17.55 -8.20
CA ALA A 88 -0.72 18.91 -7.92
C ALA A 88 -1.23 19.07 -6.49
N LEU A 89 -1.96 18.06 -5.98
CA LEU A 89 -2.47 18.01 -4.62
C LEU A 89 -1.42 17.60 -3.56
N LYS A 90 -0.15 17.45 -3.94
CA LYS A 90 0.96 17.06 -3.05
C LYS A 90 0.79 15.68 -2.39
N ILE A 91 -0.09 14.83 -2.93
CA ILE A 91 -0.27 13.43 -2.54
C ILE A 91 0.94 12.62 -2.99
N THR A 92 1.39 12.85 -4.23
CA THR A 92 2.62 12.31 -4.80
C THR A 92 3.64 13.44 -5.01
N ASP A 93 4.92 13.06 -5.06
CA ASP A 93 6.05 14.00 -5.19
C ASP A 93 6.81 13.83 -6.52
N LEU A 94 6.29 13.02 -7.45
CA LEU A 94 6.85 12.78 -8.79
C LEU A 94 5.99 13.45 -9.86
N ASP A 95 6.65 14.10 -10.82
CA ASP A 95 6.00 14.62 -12.02
C ASP A 95 5.70 13.45 -12.99
N PRO A 96 4.43 13.14 -13.28
CA PRO A 96 4.08 12.05 -14.18
C PRO A 96 4.42 12.31 -15.65
N LEU A 97 4.45 13.57 -16.10
CA LEU A 97 4.74 13.89 -17.51
C LEU A 97 6.21 13.72 -17.84
N GLU A 98 7.12 14.01 -16.90
CA GLU A 98 8.56 13.84 -17.10
C GLU A 98 8.96 12.35 -17.22
N TYR A 99 8.22 11.45 -16.57
CA TYR A 99 8.52 10.02 -16.52
C TYR A 99 7.55 9.14 -17.33
N ASP A 100 6.74 9.75 -18.20
CA ASP A 100 5.72 9.06 -19.03
C ASP A 100 4.79 8.14 -18.20
N LEU A 101 4.40 8.57 -17.00
CA LEU A 101 3.53 7.81 -16.12
C LEU A 101 2.06 7.95 -16.57
N LEU A 102 1.39 6.81 -16.72
CA LEU A 102 0.04 6.73 -17.26
C LEU A 102 -1.02 6.78 -16.14
N PHE A 103 -1.96 7.71 -16.25
CA PHE A 103 -3.09 7.86 -15.33
C PHE A 103 -4.07 6.70 -15.42
N GLU A 104 -4.25 6.14 -16.62
CA GLU A 104 -5.17 5.03 -16.91
C GLU A 104 -4.75 3.74 -16.20
N ARG A 105 -3.49 3.65 -15.75
CA ARG A 105 -3.01 2.55 -14.91
C ARG A 105 -3.53 2.66 -13.48
N PHE A 106 -3.81 3.88 -13.03
CA PHE A 106 -4.39 4.18 -11.73
C PHE A 106 -5.91 4.13 -11.78
N LEU A 107 -6.52 4.92 -12.67
CA LEU A 107 -7.96 5.02 -12.80
C LEU A 107 -8.34 4.92 -14.28
N ASN A 108 -8.99 3.82 -14.65
CA ASN A 108 -9.42 3.61 -16.03
C ASN A 108 -10.94 3.86 -16.15
N PRO A 109 -11.40 4.81 -16.97
CA PRO A 109 -12.83 5.05 -17.15
C PRO A 109 -13.59 3.85 -17.74
N GLU A 110 -12.93 2.98 -18.52
CA GLU A 110 -13.54 1.77 -19.08
C GLU A 110 -13.66 0.62 -18.07
N ARG A 111 -12.96 0.72 -16.93
CA ARG A 111 -12.96 -0.30 -15.88
C ARG A 111 -13.20 0.38 -14.54
N VAL A 112 -14.40 0.19 -13.98
CA VAL A 112 -14.73 0.65 -12.63
C VAL A 112 -13.85 -0.10 -11.62
N SER A 113 -12.69 0.48 -11.31
CA SER A 113 -11.83 0.09 -10.20
C SER A 113 -11.81 1.20 -9.18
N MET A 114 -11.81 0.81 -7.91
CA MET A 114 -11.66 1.76 -6.80
C MET A 114 -10.25 2.36 -6.86
N PRO A 115 -10.09 3.69 -6.84
CA PRO A 115 -8.78 4.30 -6.73
C PRO A 115 -8.17 3.93 -5.37
N ASP A 116 -6.92 3.47 -5.36
CA ASP A 116 -6.19 3.16 -4.13
C ASP A 116 -4.77 3.76 -4.18
N PHE A 117 -4.53 4.76 -3.33
CA PHE A 117 -3.23 5.39 -3.19
C PHE A 117 -2.27 4.61 -2.27
N ASP A 118 -2.69 3.51 -1.65
CA ASP A 118 -1.88 2.68 -0.74
C ASP A 118 -1.06 3.53 0.26
N VAL A 119 -1.73 4.48 0.93
CA VAL A 119 -1.06 5.42 1.84
C VAL A 119 -0.78 4.76 3.18
N ASP A 120 0.50 4.42 3.40
CA ASP A 120 0.99 3.91 4.67
C ASP A 120 1.63 5.01 5.54
N PHE A 121 1.61 4.84 6.86
CA PHE A 121 2.33 5.69 7.81
C PHE A 121 3.00 4.86 8.91
N CYS A 122 3.97 5.46 9.61
CA CYS A 122 4.71 4.77 10.67
C CYS A 122 3.81 4.39 11.87
N MET A 123 3.89 3.13 12.32
CA MET A 123 3.09 2.60 13.43
C MET A 123 3.25 3.37 14.75
N ASP A 124 4.43 3.97 14.98
CA ASP A 124 4.75 4.71 16.21
C ASP A 124 3.86 5.94 16.39
N LYS A 125 3.38 6.52 15.29
CA LYS A 125 2.53 7.72 15.29
C LYS A 125 1.07 7.44 14.98
N ARG A 126 0.65 6.17 14.98
CA ARG A 126 -0.73 5.77 14.63
C ARG A 126 -1.79 6.43 15.51
N ASP A 127 -1.51 6.61 16.80
CA ASP A 127 -2.51 7.12 17.75
C ASP A 127 -2.85 8.59 17.41
N GLN A 128 -1.86 9.39 17.00
CA GLN A 128 -2.06 10.78 16.54
C GLN A 128 -2.89 10.83 15.25
N VAL A 129 -2.61 9.92 14.32
CA VAL A 129 -3.34 9.81 13.07
C VAL A 129 -4.80 9.44 13.33
N ILE A 130 -5.05 8.45 14.20
CA ILE A 130 -6.38 8.01 14.60
C ILE A 130 -7.17 9.15 15.23
N ASP A 131 -6.54 9.92 16.12
CA ASP A 131 -7.20 11.05 16.78
C ASP A 131 -7.59 12.14 15.77
N HIS A 132 -6.71 12.49 14.81
CA HIS A 132 -7.03 13.44 13.74
C HIS A 132 -8.22 13.00 12.89
N VAL A 133 -8.19 11.76 12.38
CA VAL A 133 -9.31 11.27 11.54
C VAL A 133 -10.60 11.10 12.36
N ALA A 134 -10.50 10.81 13.66
CA ALA A 134 -11.66 10.74 14.55
C ALA A 134 -12.25 12.12 14.84
N GLU A 135 -11.43 13.17 14.93
CA GLU A 135 -11.88 14.57 15.04
C GLU A 135 -12.55 15.05 13.74
N MET A 136 -11.98 14.67 12.60
CA MET A 136 -12.48 15.05 11.26
C MET A 136 -13.79 14.36 10.88
N TYR A 137 -13.88 13.05 11.08
CA TYR A 137 -14.98 12.22 10.55
C TYR A 137 -15.89 11.62 11.64
N GLY A 138 -15.53 11.81 12.91
CA GLY A 138 -16.24 11.24 14.05
C GLY A 138 -15.64 9.92 14.52
N ARG A 139 -15.49 9.76 15.84
CA ARG A 139 -14.81 8.61 16.44
C ARG A 139 -15.50 7.27 16.19
N ASP A 140 -16.82 7.26 16.03
CA ASP A 140 -17.60 6.05 15.72
C ASP A 140 -17.52 5.63 14.25
N ALA A 141 -17.03 6.53 13.37
CA ALA A 141 -16.85 6.28 11.94
C ALA A 141 -15.43 5.78 11.59
N VAL A 142 -14.52 5.73 12.57
CA VAL A 142 -13.13 5.32 12.39
C VAL A 142 -12.87 4.02 13.13
N SER A 143 -12.26 3.05 12.44
CA SER A 143 -11.89 1.76 13.04
C SER A 143 -10.57 1.24 12.49
N GLN A 144 -9.91 0.39 13.28
CA GLN A 144 -8.68 -0.30 12.89
C GLN A 144 -9.01 -1.64 12.22
N ILE A 145 -8.17 -2.05 11.28
CA ILE A 145 -8.30 -3.34 10.58
C ILE A 145 -7.48 -4.40 11.32
N ILE A 146 -8.09 -5.54 11.62
CA ILE A 146 -7.40 -6.67 12.28
C ILE A 146 -6.48 -7.42 11.31
N THR A 147 -5.40 -7.97 11.82
CA THR A 147 -4.55 -8.92 11.10
C THR A 147 -4.70 -10.31 11.70
N PHE A 148 -4.68 -11.35 10.86
CA PHE A 148 -4.79 -12.73 11.30
C PHE A 148 -3.42 -13.38 11.45
N GLY A 149 -3.14 -13.92 12.63
CA GLY A 149 -2.01 -14.83 12.82
C GLY A 149 -2.34 -16.20 12.25
N THR A 150 -1.67 -16.59 11.16
CA THR A 150 -1.79 -17.94 10.60
C THR A 150 -0.65 -18.84 11.07
N MET A 151 -0.88 -20.15 11.09
CA MET A 151 0.16 -21.12 11.44
C MET A 151 1.14 -21.30 10.27
N ALA A 152 2.16 -20.44 10.20
CA ALA A 152 3.24 -20.57 9.23
C ALA A 152 4.00 -21.91 9.40
N ALA A 153 4.76 -22.32 8.37
CA ALA A 153 5.43 -23.63 8.32
C ALA A 153 6.26 -23.97 9.59
N LYS A 154 6.97 -22.99 10.17
CA LYS A 154 7.71 -23.18 11.43
C LYS A 154 6.79 -23.27 12.65
N ALA A 155 5.74 -22.45 12.69
CA ALA A 155 4.78 -22.42 13.80
C ALA A 155 4.01 -23.75 13.87
N VAL A 156 3.50 -24.25 12.74
CA VAL A 156 2.73 -25.51 12.70
C VAL A 156 3.57 -26.71 13.16
N ILE A 157 4.84 -26.81 12.77
CA ILE A 157 5.72 -27.90 13.25
C ILE A 157 5.93 -27.80 14.77
N ARG A 158 6.14 -26.58 15.29
CA ARG A 158 6.33 -26.34 16.73
C ARG A 158 5.09 -26.70 17.53
N ASP A 159 3.94 -26.24 17.07
CA ASP A 159 2.68 -26.43 17.78
C ASP A 159 2.21 -27.89 17.73
N VAL A 160 2.26 -28.55 16.56
CA VAL A 160 1.87 -29.96 16.47
C VAL A 160 2.89 -30.85 17.18
N GLY A 161 4.19 -30.56 17.07
CA GLY A 161 5.22 -31.32 17.79
C GLY A 161 5.03 -31.27 19.31
N ARG A 162 4.61 -30.12 19.85
CA ARG A 162 4.25 -29.97 21.27
C ARG A 162 3.00 -30.79 21.62
N VAL A 163 1.96 -30.74 20.80
CA VAL A 163 0.71 -31.52 21.02
C VAL A 163 0.98 -33.03 21.01
N LEU A 164 1.90 -33.49 20.17
CA LEU A 164 2.36 -34.88 20.12
C LEU A 164 3.29 -35.28 21.30
N GLY A 165 3.56 -34.36 22.24
CA GLY A 165 4.34 -34.64 23.45
C GLY A 165 5.85 -34.64 23.24
N HIS A 166 6.36 -34.10 22.14
CA HIS A 166 7.81 -34.02 21.90
C HIS A 166 8.47 -32.88 22.68
N PRO A 167 9.68 -33.07 23.22
CA PRO A 167 10.43 -32.00 23.88
C PRO A 167 10.76 -30.85 22.92
N PHE A 168 10.79 -29.62 23.43
CA PHE A 168 11.08 -28.41 22.63
C PHE A 168 12.36 -28.54 21.79
N GLY A 169 13.46 -29.03 22.38
CA GLY A 169 14.74 -29.19 21.67
C GLY A 169 14.69 -30.18 20.51
N PHE A 170 13.77 -31.15 20.54
CA PHE A 170 13.55 -32.05 19.41
C PHE A 170 12.83 -31.33 18.27
N VAL A 171 11.74 -30.63 18.58
CA VAL A 171 10.90 -29.95 17.59
C VAL A 171 11.59 -28.72 17.00
N ASP A 172 12.36 -27.98 17.80
CA ASP A 172 13.11 -26.81 17.35
C ASP A 172 14.17 -27.17 16.31
N ARG A 173 14.86 -28.31 16.49
CA ARG A 173 15.82 -28.83 15.50
C ARG A 173 15.18 -29.05 14.13
N ILE A 174 13.96 -29.56 14.08
CA ILE A 174 13.22 -29.76 12.82
C ILE A 174 12.77 -28.40 12.26
N SER A 175 12.22 -27.52 13.09
CA SER A 175 11.74 -26.21 12.65
C SER A 175 12.84 -25.30 12.07
N LYS A 176 14.09 -25.46 12.54
CA LYS A 176 15.26 -24.73 12.03
C LYS A 176 15.69 -25.16 10.63
N LEU A 177 15.32 -26.36 10.19
CA LEU A 177 15.57 -26.82 8.83
C LEU A 177 14.62 -26.17 7.81
N ILE A 178 13.52 -25.55 8.26
CA ILE A 178 12.66 -24.78 7.35
C ILE A 178 13.35 -23.43 7.07
N PRO A 179 13.52 -23.03 5.79
CA PRO A 179 14.05 -21.72 5.47
C PRO A 179 13.18 -20.56 6.01
N GLY A 180 13.78 -19.38 6.14
CA GLY A 180 13.13 -18.20 6.72
C GLY A 180 12.32 -17.36 5.74
N ASP A 181 12.17 -17.80 4.49
CA ASP A 181 11.62 -16.97 3.43
C ASP A 181 10.12 -16.65 3.66
N PRO A 182 9.68 -15.40 3.39
CA PRO A 182 8.27 -15.06 3.39
C PRO A 182 7.47 -15.98 2.45
N GLY A 183 6.31 -16.47 2.91
CA GLY A 183 5.48 -17.38 2.12
C GLY A 183 6.03 -18.81 1.97
N MET A 184 6.95 -19.22 2.86
CA MET A 184 7.46 -20.60 2.93
C MET A 184 6.36 -21.59 3.34
N THR A 185 6.23 -22.67 2.59
CA THR A 185 5.32 -23.79 2.87
C THR A 185 6.12 -25.05 3.20
N LEU A 186 5.47 -26.05 3.82
CA LEU A 186 6.13 -27.32 4.12
C LEU A 186 6.61 -28.04 2.85
N GLN A 187 5.83 -27.95 1.76
CA GLN A 187 6.20 -28.53 0.47
C GLN A 187 7.43 -27.84 -0.12
N LYS A 188 7.45 -26.51 -0.16
CA LYS A 188 8.63 -25.75 -0.62
C LYS A 188 9.87 -26.06 0.21
N ALA A 189 9.73 -26.17 1.53
CA ALA A 189 10.83 -26.55 2.41
C ALA A 189 11.35 -27.97 2.11
N PHE A 190 10.47 -28.91 1.76
CA PHE A 190 10.83 -30.28 1.35
C PHE A 190 11.57 -30.31 0.01
N ASP A 191 11.23 -29.40 -0.90
CA ASP A 191 11.85 -29.29 -2.21
C ASP A 191 13.22 -28.62 -2.15
N VAL A 192 13.36 -27.59 -1.31
CA VAL A 192 14.56 -26.73 -1.24
C VAL A 192 15.61 -27.23 -0.26
N GLU A 193 15.23 -27.85 0.87
CA GLU A 193 16.17 -28.25 1.92
C GLU A 193 16.33 -29.79 2.00
N PRO A 194 17.45 -30.36 1.49
CA PRO A 194 17.67 -31.80 1.48
C PRO A 194 17.70 -32.44 2.88
N LEU A 195 18.19 -31.71 3.90
CA LEU A 195 18.23 -32.22 5.28
C LEU A 195 16.82 -32.32 5.87
N TYR A 196 15.95 -31.36 5.58
CA TYR A 196 14.54 -31.41 5.97
C TYR A 196 13.84 -32.59 5.29
N ARG A 197 14.05 -32.78 3.98
CA ARG A 197 13.55 -33.94 3.23
C ARG A 197 13.99 -35.27 3.84
N SER A 198 15.29 -35.41 4.11
CA SER A 198 15.85 -36.62 4.71
C SER A 198 15.27 -36.88 6.11
N CYS A 199 15.14 -35.83 6.93
CA CYS A 199 14.54 -35.89 8.25
C CYS A 199 13.08 -36.37 8.20
N MET A 200 12.26 -35.78 7.33
CA MET A 200 10.84 -36.14 7.17
C MET A 200 10.65 -37.56 6.61
N THR A 201 11.52 -37.99 5.69
CA THR A 201 11.47 -39.34 5.09
C THR A 201 11.90 -40.42 6.11
N THR A 202 12.87 -40.11 6.97
CA THR A 202 13.39 -41.05 7.98
C THR A 202 12.44 -41.17 9.18
N MET A 203 11.75 -40.07 9.53
CA MET A 203 10.81 -40.03 10.65
C MET A 203 9.40 -40.47 10.23
N LYS A 204 9.15 -41.80 10.19
CA LYS A 204 7.82 -42.37 9.89
C LYS A 204 6.66 -41.83 10.75
N LYS A 205 6.92 -41.34 11.97
CA LYS A 205 5.92 -40.72 12.87
C LYS A 205 5.59 -39.25 12.53
N PHE A 206 6.48 -38.53 11.85
CA PHE A 206 6.25 -37.14 11.39
C PHE A 206 5.76 -37.09 9.94
N ALA A 207 5.98 -38.15 9.15
CA ALA A 207 5.43 -38.26 7.80
C ALA A 207 3.89 -38.20 7.78
N THR A 208 3.22 -38.62 8.86
CA THR A 208 1.76 -38.48 9.04
C THR A 208 1.29 -37.03 9.16
N LEU A 209 2.21 -36.12 9.46
CA LEU A 209 1.99 -34.70 9.73
C LEU A 209 2.07 -33.88 8.42
N SER A 210 2.84 -34.32 7.42
CA SER A 210 2.89 -33.66 6.10
C SER A 210 1.72 -34.04 5.20
N THR A 211 1.08 -35.18 5.44
CA THR A 211 -0.09 -35.67 4.67
C THR A 211 -1.42 -35.05 5.11
N CYS A 212 -1.45 -34.31 6.22
CA CYS A 212 -2.67 -33.66 6.74
C CYS A 212 -2.76 -32.17 6.39
N VAL A 213 -1.84 -31.64 5.56
CA VAL A 213 -1.77 -30.23 5.17
C VAL A 213 -1.79 -30.10 3.64
N GLU A 214 -2.70 -30.83 3.00
CA GLU A 214 -3.19 -30.51 1.66
C GLU A 214 -4.62 -29.95 1.80
N PRO A 215 -5.01 -28.95 0.99
CA PRO A 215 -6.31 -28.28 1.08
C PRO A 215 -7.50 -29.20 0.78
#